data_AF-A0A1W1CIM0-F1
#
_entry.id   AF-A0A1W1CIM0-F1
#
_cell.length_a   1.000
_cell.length_b   1.000
_cell.length_c   1.000
_cell.angle_alpha   90.00
_cell.angle_beta   90.00
_cell.angle_gamma   90.00
#
_symmetry.space_group_name_H-M   'P 1'
#
loop_
_entity.id
_entity.type
_entity.pdbx_description
1 polymer ?
#
loop_
_entity_poly.entity_id
_entity_poly.type
_entity_poly.pdbx_seq_one_letter_code
_entity_poly.pdbx_strand_id
1 'polypeptide(L)'
;MHSYDEPVYLISVVATMLDIHPQTLRQYEREGLVEPSRTEGRMRLYSQRDIDRMKLILRLTRQMGVNLAGVDIVLQLKEQIDEMQKEIEQLREELSKVNRNGSVHISKALVTKNAYDIIIFEE
;
A
#
# COMPACT_ATOMS: atom_id res chain seq x y z
N MET A 1 20.61 2.11 -0.07
CA MET A 1 19.46 2.53 0.75
C MET A 1 18.58 1.30 0.89
N HIS A 2 18.28 0.88 2.12
CA HIS A 2 17.51 -0.34 2.37
C HIS A 2 16.04 -0.17 1.94
N SER A 3 15.37 -1.27 1.58
CA SER A 3 13.93 -1.23 1.26
C SER A 3 13.11 -0.85 2.51
N TYR A 4 11.92 -0.29 2.31
CA TYR A 4 11.05 0.16 3.41
C TYR A 4 10.66 -0.98 4.37
N ASP A 5 10.48 -2.19 3.84
CA ASP A 5 10.17 -3.40 4.60
C ASP A 5 11.43 -4.21 4.99
N GLU A 6 12.63 -3.78 4.62
CA GLU A 6 13.87 -4.51 4.93
C GLU A 6 14.25 -4.34 6.41
N PRO A 7 14.34 -5.43 7.18
CA PRO A 7 14.61 -5.35 8.62
C PRO A 7 16.11 -5.19 8.88
N VAL A 8 16.53 -3.98 9.26
CA VAL A 8 17.95 -3.63 9.41
C VAL A 8 18.30 -2.95 10.74
N TYR A 9 17.31 -2.53 11.52
CA TYR A 9 17.53 -1.79 12.75
C TYR A 9 17.44 -2.70 13.98
N LEU A 10 18.39 -2.56 14.92
CA LEU A 10 18.34 -3.25 16.21
C LEU A 10 17.40 -2.55 17.20
N ILE A 11 16.87 -3.29 18.18
CA ILE A 11 16.00 -2.73 19.24
C ILE A 11 16.61 -1.53 19.96
N SER A 12 17.93 -1.55 20.21
CA SER A 12 18.64 -0.44 20.84
C SER A 12 18.65 0.81 19.97
N VAL A 13 18.84 0.65 18.66
CA VAL A 13 18.84 1.76 17.71
C VAL A 13 17.42 2.34 17.61
N VAL A 14 16.41 1.49 17.49
CA VAL A 14 15.00 1.92 17.42
C VAL A 14 14.57 2.64 18.71
N ALA A 15 14.95 2.12 19.88
CA ALA A 15 14.68 2.75 21.17
C ALA A 15 15.24 4.18 21.23
N THR A 16 16.49 4.36 20.79
CA THR A 16 17.12 5.68 20.72
C THR A 16 16.46 6.59 19.70
N MET A 17 16.10 6.08 18.50
CA MET A 17 15.42 6.86 17.46
C MET A 17 14.05 7.39 17.90
N LEU A 18 13.34 6.62 18.73
CA LEU A 18 12.00 6.95 19.22
C LEU A 18 11.99 7.62 20.60
N ASP A 19 13.17 7.79 21.22
CA ASP A 19 13.33 8.29 22.58
C ASP A 19 12.42 7.54 23.59
N ILE A 20 12.48 6.21 23.55
CA ILE A 20 11.72 5.32 24.44
C ILE A 20 12.58 4.23 25.04
N HIS A 21 12.18 3.73 26.20
CA HIS A 21 12.86 2.62 26.83
C HIS A 21 12.66 1.31 26.02
N PRO A 22 13.69 0.45 25.83
CA PRO A 22 13.55 -0.82 25.11
C PRO A 22 12.48 -1.76 25.67
N GLN A 23 12.13 -1.63 26.95
CA GLN A 23 11.02 -2.37 27.56
C GLN A 23 9.66 -2.00 26.97
N THR A 24 9.46 -0.74 26.58
CA THR A 24 8.24 -0.27 25.92
C THR A 24 8.10 -0.89 24.53
N LEU A 25 9.19 -1.01 23.78
CA LEU A 25 9.21 -1.75 22.51
C LEU A 25 8.82 -3.22 22.70
N ARG A 26 9.41 -3.87 23.71
CA ARG A 26 9.06 -5.26 24.05
C ARG A 26 7.61 -5.43 24.50
N GLN A 27 7.00 -4.38 25.07
CA GLN A 27 5.59 -4.39 25.37
C GLN A 27 4.77 -4.38 24.08
N TYR A 28 5.07 -3.49 23.13
CA TYR A 28 4.36 -3.47 21.84
C TYR A 28 4.48 -4.79 21.07
N GLU A 29 5.65 -5.45 21.12
CA GLU A 29 5.80 -6.81 20.58
C GLU A 29 4.91 -7.84 21.27
N ARG A 30 4.84 -7.80 22.60
CA ARG A 30 4.06 -8.76 23.38
C ARG A 30 2.56 -8.61 23.12
N GLU A 31 2.09 -7.39 22.95
CA GLU A 31 0.70 -7.09 22.59
C GLU A 31 0.41 -7.33 21.10
N GLY A 32 1.38 -7.82 20.30
CA GLY A 32 1.18 -8.08 18.87
C GLY A 32 1.10 -6.82 18.00
N LEU A 33 1.37 -5.64 18.56
CA LEU A 33 1.27 -4.38 17.82
C LEU A 33 2.42 -4.21 16.82
N VAL A 34 3.56 -4.88 17.03
CA VAL A 34 4.71 -4.87 16.12
C VAL A 34 5.38 -6.23 16.11
N GLU A 35 5.72 -6.73 14.92
CA GLU A 35 6.34 -8.04 14.73
C GLU A 35 7.72 -7.92 14.07
N PRO A 36 8.82 -7.91 14.84
CA PRO A 36 10.15 -7.82 14.27
C PRO A 36 10.54 -9.11 13.56
N SER A 37 11.33 -8.96 12.50
CA SER A 37 12.02 -10.09 11.89
C SER A 37 13.14 -10.60 12.79
N ARG A 38 13.40 -11.91 12.76
CA ARG A 38 14.50 -12.53 13.51
C ARG A 38 15.57 -13.02 12.55
N THR A 39 16.82 -12.68 12.83
CA THR A 39 17.97 -13.26 12.12
C THR A 39 18.27 -14.67 12.60
N GLU A 40 19.11 -15.40 11.87
CA GLU A 40 19.62 -16.73 12.27
C GLU A 40 20.26 -16.71 13.67
N GLY A 41 20.88 -15.60 14.06
CA GLY A 41 21.43 -15.35 15.40
C GLY A 41 20.38 -14.99 16.48
N ARG A 42 19.08 -15.17 16.22
CA ARG A 42 17.95 -14.81 17.09
C ARG A 42 17.85 -13.32 17.46
N MET A 43 18.54 -12.43 16.74
CA MET A 43 18.44 -10.99 16.98
C MET A 43 17.17 -10.44 16.32
N ARG A 44 16.49 -9.54 17.01
CA ARG A 44 15.33 -8.81 16.46
C ARG A 44 15.83 -7.68 15.60
N LEU A 45 15.36 -7.64 14.36
CA LEU A 45 15.56 -6.55 13.42
C LEU A 45 14.22 -5.94 13.05
N TYR A 46 14.18 -4.61 13.00
CA TYR A 46 13.02 -3.83 12.63
C TYR A 46 13.30 -3.15 11.28
N SER A 47 12.26 -3.05 10.48
CA SER A 47 12.25 -2.32 9.22
C SER A 47 11.90 -0.84 9.44
N GLN A 48 11.99 -0.03 8.39
CA GLN A 48 11.52 1.35 8.45
C GLN A 48 9.99 1.39 8.67
N ARG A 49 9.24 0.44 8.08
CA ARG A 49 7.80 0.28 8.30
C ARG A 49 7.44 0.05 9.77
N ASP A 50 8.20 -0.79 10.46
CA ASP A 50 8.00 -1.04 11.89
C ASP A 50 8.20 0.22 12.73
N ILE A 51 9.23 1.01 12.40
CA ILE A 51 9.52 2.27 13.08
C ILE A 51 8.36 3.26 12.90
N ASP A 52 7.81 3.38 11.69
CA ASP A 52 6.70 4.30 11.43
C ASP A 52 5.40 3.81 12.08
N ARG A 53 5.18 2.50 12.15
CA ARG A 53 4.10 1.90 12.95
C ARG A 53 4.26 2.24 14.44
N MET A 54 5.47 2.13 15.00
CA MET A 54 5.75 2.50 16.39
C MET A 54 5.54 4.00 16.66
N LYS A 55 5.91 4.89 15.73
CA LYS A 55 5.62 6.32 15.85
C LYS A 55 4.12 6.59 15.96
N LEU A 56 3.31 5.87 15.18
CA LEU A 56 1.85 5.98 15.26
C LEU A 56 1.32 5.49 16.62
N ILE A 57 1.80 4.33 17.10
CA ILE A 57 1.47 3.82 18.44
C ILE A 57 1.80 4.87 19.52
N LEU A 58 2.99 5.46 19.47
CA LEU A 58 3.42 6.49 20.42
C LEU A 58 2.55 7.73 20.35
N ARG A 59 2.17 8.17 19.15
CA ARG A 59 1.27 9.31 18.96
C ARG A 59 -0.09 9.05 19.60
N LEU A 60 -0.69 7.89 19.31
CA LEU A 60 -2.00 7.51 19.84
C LEU A 60 -1.97 7.41 21.37
N THR A 61 -0.95 6.78 21.93
CA THR A 61 -0.83 6.59 23.38
C THR A 61 -0.46 7.88 24.13
N ARG A 62 0.56 8.62 23.68
CA ARG A 62 1.09 9.78 24.40
C ARG A 62 0.32 11.07 24.15
N GLN A 63 -0.16 11.29 22.93
CA GLN A 63 -0.82 12.55 22.57
C GLN A 63 -2.34 12.47 22.65
N MET A 64 -2.92 11.30 22.34
CA MET A 64 -4.37 11.12 22.29
C MET A 64 -4.93 10.32 23.47
N GLY A 65 -4.07 9.79 24.34
CA GLY A 65 -4.49 9.04 25.54
C GLY A 65 -5.16 7.70 25.22
N VAL A 66 -4.96 7.16 24.02
CA VAL A 66 -5.55 5.88 23.59
C VAL A 66 -4.81 4.73 24.28
N ASN A 67 -5.54 3.76 24.81
CA ASN A 67 -4.95 2.56 25.40
C ASN A 67 -4.48 1.57 24.31
N LEU A 68 -3.72 0.53 24.68
CA LEU A 68 -3.14 -0.40 23.69
C LEU A 68 -4.20 -1.19 22.90
N ALA A 69 -5.33 -1.53 23.51
CA ALA A 69 -6.44 -2.18 22.80
C ALA A 69 -7.06 -1.26 21.75
N GLY A 70 -7.24 0.02 22.05
CA GLY A 70 -7.71 1.01 21.09
C GLY A 70 -6.68 1.27 19.98
N VAL A 71 -5.39 1.23 20.29
CA VAL A 71 -4.33 1.32 19.30
C VAL A 71 -4.38 0.16 18.32
N ASP A 72 -4.58 -1.07 18.80
CA ASP A 72 -4.71 -2.26 17.94
C ASP A 72 -5.83 -2.08 16.91
N ILE A 73 -7.03 -1.68 17.38
CA ILE A 73 -8.18 -1.39 16.52
C ILE A 73 -7.84 -0.32 15.47
N VAL A 74 -7.17 0.77 15.88
CA VAL A 74 -6.78 1.85 14.95
C VAL A 74 -5.80 1.34 13.89
N LEU A 75 -4.86 0.46 14.26
CA LEU A 75 -3.90 -0.11 13.31
C LEU A 75 -4.58 -1.06 12.32
N GLN A 76 -5.51 -1.90 12.78
CA GLN A 76 -6.31 -2.78 11.92
C GLN A 76 -7.16 -1.97 10.93
N LEU A 77 -7.84 -0.92 11.41
CA LEU A 77 -8.62 -0.03 10.54
C LEU A 77 -7.74 0.68 9.51
N LYS A 78 -6.54 1.11 9.90
CA LYS A 78 -5.59 1.71 8.97
C LYS A 78 -5.19 0.72 7.87
N GLU A 79 -4.92 -0.53 8.22
CA GLU A 79 -4.55 -1.57 7.26
C GLU A 79 -5.67 -1.85 6.25
N GLN A 80 -6.91 -1.95 6.72
CA GLN A 80 -8.09 -2.07 5.85
C GLN A 80 -8.23 -0.87 4.90
N ILE A 81 -8.01 0.36 5.39
CA ILE A 81 -8.04 1.56 4.54
C ILE A 81 -6.93 1.50 3.48
N ASP A 82 -5.71 1.11 3.85
CA ASP A 82 -4.58 1.00 2.92
C ASP A 82 -4.87 -0.06 1.83
N GLU A 83 -5.52 -1.18 2.19
CA GLU A 83 -5.96 -2.22 1.24
C GLU A 83 -7.04 -1.71 0.29
N MET A 84 -8.10 -1.09 0.82
CA MET A 84 -9.15 -0.49 0.01
C MET A 84 -8.61 0.57 -0.96
N GLN A 85 -7.63 1.37 -0.53
CA GLN A 85 -6.99 2.36 -1.40
C GLN A 85 -6.23 1.71 -2.56
N LYS A 86 -5.52 0.60 -2.31
CA LYS A 86 -4.85 -0.17 -3.37
C LYS A 86 -5.84 -0.76 -4.36
N GLU A 87 -6.95 -1.31 -3.87
CA GLU A 87 -8.02 -1.85 -4.72
C GLU A 87 -8.64 -0.75 -5.60
N ILE A 88 -8.95 0.42 -5.02
CA ILE A 88 -9.45 1.57 -5.77
C ILE A 88 -8.47 2.00 -6.86
N GLU A 89 -7.17 2.02 -6.58
CA GLU A 89 -6.16 2.39 -7.57
C GLU A 89 -6.09 1.36 -8.71
N GLN A 90 -6.11 0.07 -8.40
CA GLN A 90 -6.14 -1.00 -9.40
C GLN A 90 -7.38 -0.89 -10.30
N LEU A 91 -8.56 -0.69 -9.71
CA LEU A 91 -9.81 -0.52 -10.48
C LEU A 91 -9.76 0.72 -11.38
N ARG A 92 -9.16 1.83 -10.90
CA ARG A 92 -8.97 3.05 -11.71
C ARG A 92 -8.04 2.79 -12.89
N GLU A 93 -6.95 2.06 -12.68
CA GLU A 93 -6.04 1.66 -13.76
C GLU A 93 -6.75 0.78 -14.79
N GLU A 94 -7.56 -0.20 -14.36
CA GLU A 94 -8.33 -1.06 -15.26
C GLU A 94 -9.34 -0.27 -16.10
N LEU A 95 -10.12 0.62 -15.49
CA LEU A 95 -11.04 1.50 -16.20
C LEU A 95 -10.32 2.37 -17.23
N SER A 96 -9.12 2.86 -16.92
CA SER A 96 -8.31 3.66 -17.85
C SER A 96 -7.89 2.85 -19.10
N LYS A 97 -7.59 1.55 -18.93
CA LYS A 97 -7.22 0.64 -20.03
C LYS A 97 -8.43 0.32 -20.90
N VAL A 98 -9.59 0.07 -20.30
CA VAL A 98 -10.85 -0.18 -21.03
C VAL A 98 -11.24 1.04 -21.86
N ASN A 99 -11.15 2.24 -21.30
CA ASN A 99 -11.53 3.46 -22.01
C ASN A 99 -10.63 3.75 -23.23
N ARG A 100 -9.32 3.41 -23.15
CA ARG A 100 -8.38 3.51 -24.29
C ARG A 100 -8.69 2.51 -25.42
N ASN A 101 -9.21 1.33 -25.08
CA ASN A 101 -9.58 0.30 -26.05
C ASN A 101 -11.01 0.48 -26.60
N GLY A 102 -11.90 1.16 -25.85
CA GLY A 102 -13.28 1.45 -26.23
C GLY A 102 -13.46 2.68 -27.10
N SER A 103 -12.42 3.49 -27.32
CA SER A 103 -12.46 4.66 -28.20
C SER A 103 -12.24 4.32 -29.68
N VAL A 104 -12.96 3.32 -30.21
CA VAL A 104 -13.33 3.35 -31.63
C VAL A 104 -14.67 4.07 -31.69
N HIS A 105 -14.65 5.35 -32.07
CA HIS A 105 -15.87 6.10 -32.37
C HIS A 105 -16.75 5.30 -33.32
N ILE A 106 -18.00 5.01 -32.93
CA ILE A 106 -19.02 4.31 -33.74
C ILE A 106 -19.18 4.98 -35.12
N SER A 107 -18.90 6.29 -35.23
CA SER A 107 -18.90 7.05 -36.48
C SER A 107 -17.76 6.69 -37.47
N LYS A 108 -16.74 5.94 -37.07
CA LYS A 108 -15.66 5.46 -37.97
C LYS A 108 -15.88 4.03 -38.47
N ALA A 109 -16.91 3.32 -37.98
CA ALA A 109 -17.21 1.93 -38.35
C ALA A 109 -18.13 1.80 -39.58
N LEU A 110 -18.67 2.90 -40.12
CA LEU A 110 -19.47 2.88 -41.34
C LEU A 110 -18.59 3.00 -42.60
N VAL A 111 -17.73 2.02 -42.84
CA VAL A 111 -17.27 1.76 -44.22
C VAL A 111 -18.40 0.96 -44.89
N THR A 112 -19.35 1.67 -45.48
CA THR A 112 -20.22 1.09 -46.50
C THR A 112 -19.36 0.86 -47.74
N LYS A 113 -18.86 -0.37 -47.90
CA LYS A 113 -18.47 -0.89 -49.19
C LYS A 113 -19.76 -1.18 -49.96
N ASN A 114 -20.19 -0.24 -50.80
CA ASN A 114 -20.89 -0.62 -52.02
C ASN A 114 -19.90 -0.52 -53.17
N ALA A 115 -19.40 -1.71 -53.53
CA ALA A 115 -18.73 -1.95 -54.79
C ALA A 115 -19.78 -1.93 -55.89
N TYR A 116 -20.02 -0.77 -56.49
CA TYR A 116 -20.54 -0.71 -57.84
C TYR A 116 -19.39 -0.17 -58.69
N ASP A 117 -18.72 -1.09 -59.37
CA ASP A 117 -17.82 -0.77 -60.46
C ASP A 117 -18.63 -0.01 -61.51
N ILE A 118 -18.35 1.28 -61.66
CA ILE A 118 -18.81 2.03 -62.80
C ILE A 118 -17.95 1.58 -63.98
N ILE A 119 -18.45 0.57 -64.68
CA ILE A 119 -18.02 0.23 -66.02
C ILE A 119 -18.72 1.21 -66.96
N ILE A 120 -17.96 2.14 -67.54
CA ILE A 120 -18.42 2.94 -68.68
C ILE A 120 -17.79 2.32 -69.92
N PHE A 121 -18.61 1.63 -70.73
CA PHE A 121 -18.29 1.31 -72.12
C PHE A 121 -19.08 2.25 -73.05
N GLU A 122 -18.29 2.96 -73.85
CA GLU A 122 -18.45 3.54 -75.20
C GLU A 122 -19.78 4.14 -75.72
N GLU A 123 -19.65 5.29 -76.39
CA GLU A 123 -19.54 5.34 -77.87
C GLU A 123 -18.46 6.37 -78.30
#